data_AF-A0A919HEC7-F1
#
_entry.id   AF-A0A919HEC7-F1
#
_cell.length_a   1.000
_cell.length_b   1.000
_cell.length_c   1.000
_cell.angle_alpha   90.00
_cell.angle_beta   90.00
_cell.angle_gamma   90.00
#
_symmetry.space_group_name_H-M   'P 1'
#
loop_
_entity.id
_entity.type
_entity.pdbx_description
1 polymer ?
#
loop_
_entity_poly.entity_id
_entity_poly.type
_entity_poly.pdbx_seq_one_letter_code
_entity_poly.pdbx_strand_id
1 'polypeptide(L)'
;MGFGESDHYLHAYANRYTDPEEPDRAIGSRRPGLRPVAAFLHAEIKDEQRLRREFARVHVCRRFSMRLRPAEQDRPQERLSEGG
;
A
#
# COMPACT_ATOMS: atom_id res chain seq x y z
N MET A 1 -7.74 -21.48 -9.93
CA MET A 1 -7.55 -20.51 -8.83
C MET A 1 -6.24 -19.77 -9.08
N GLY A 2 -6.22 -18.46 -8.88
CA GLY A 2 -5.05 -17.62 -9.14
C GLY A 2 -5.27 -16.23 -8.58
N PHE A 3 -4.39 -15.31 -8.93
CA PHE A 3 -4.55 -13.91 -8.55
C PHE A 3 -5.79 -13.29 -9.22
N GLY A 4 -6.59 -12.57 -8.44
CA GLY A 4 -7.70 -11.77 -8.93
C GLY A 4 -7.53 -10.31 -8.50
N GLU A 5 -8.15 -9.40 -9.23
CA GLU A 5 -8.23 -7.99 -8.84
C GLU A 5 -8.93 -7.88 -7.48
N SER A 6 -8.35 -7.09 -6.57
CA SER A 6 -8.79 -7.03 -5.18
C SER A 6 -9.03 -5.61 -4.69
N ASP A 7 -8.15 -4.65 -5.05
CA ASP A 7 -8.25 -3.28 -4.56
C ASP A 7 -7.70 -2.28 -5.56
N HIS A 8 -8.26 -1.07 -5.51
CA HIS A 8 -7.79 0.09 -6.26
C HIS A 8 -7.36 1.19 -5.30
N TYR A 9 -6.14 1.66 -5.49
CA TYR A 9 -5.58 2.79 -4.74
C TYR A 9 -4.65 3.58 -5.64
N LEU A 10 -4.26 4.75 -5.18
CA LEU A 10 -3.45 5.68 -5.94
C LEU A 10 -1.99 5.59 -5.50
N HIS A 11 -1.09 5.72 -6.47
CA HIS A 11 0.30 6.09 -6.26
C HIS A 11 0.43 7.57 -6.57
N ALA A 12 0.81 8.38 -5.58
CA ALA A 12 1.18 9.77 -5.76
C ALA A 12 2.70 9.93 -5.64
N TYR A 13 3.29 10.65 -6.58
CA TYR A 13 4.70 11.00 -6.59
C TYR A 13 4.80 12.51 -6.42
N ALA A 14 5.32 12.94 -5.27
CA ALA A 14 5.64 14.33 -5.01
C ALA A 14 7.14 14.50 -5.16
N ASN A 15 7.59 15.26 -6.14
CA ASN A 15 9.02 15.36 -6.46
C ASN A 15 9.44 16.80 -6.69
N ARG A 16 10.42 17.26 -5.91
CA ARG A 16 10.99 18.61 -5.99
C ARG A 16 11.45 18.98 -7.40
N TYR A 17 11.96 18.02 -8.16
CA TYR A 17 12.48 18.24 -9.50
C TYR A 17 11.36 18.31 -10.56
N THR A 18 10.14 17.94 -10.21
CA THR A 18 8.93 18.13 -11.02
C THR A 18 8.23 19.43 -10.64
N ASP A 19 7.99 19.63 -9.34
CA ASP A 19 7.49 20.87 -8.75
C ASP A 19 8.17 21.07 -7.38
N PRO A 20 8.84 22.22 -7.13
CA PRO A 20 9.54 22.48 -5.88
C PRO A 20 8.69 22.39 -4.61
N GLU A 21 7.38 22.59 -4.71
CA GLU A 21 6.44 22.61 -3.59
C GLU A 21 5.70 21.28 -3.39
N GLU A 22 5.71 20.38 -4.37
CA GLU A 22 5.03 19.09 -4.30
C GLU A 22 5.38 18.29 -3.03
N PRO A 23 6.67 18.09 -2.68
CA PRO A 23 7.02 17.32 -1.49
C PRO A 23 6.49 17.94 -0.19
N ASP A 24 6.31 19.26 -0.15
CA ASP A 24 5.75 19.95 1.01
C ASP A 24 4.23 19.85 1.04
N ARG A 25 3.53 19.91 -0.11
CA ARG A 25 2.09 19.62 -0.17
C ARG A 25 1.76 18.19 0.25
N ALA A 26 2.67 17.25 -0.02
CA ALA A 26 2.53 15.84 0.30
C ALA A 26 2.63 15.50 1.81
N ILE A 27 3.20 16.40 2.63
CA ILE A 27 3.42 16.13 4.06
C ILE A 27 2.83 17.25 4.92
N GLY A 28 2.25 16.91 6.07
CA GLY A 28 1.65 17.94 6.94
C GLY A 28 2.67 18.94 7.50
N SER A 29 3.85 18.46 7.90
CA SER A 29 4.95 19.33 8.35
C SER A 29 6.30 18.70 8.06
N ARG A 30 7.31 19.55 7.82
CA ARG A 30 8.68 19.10 7.66
C ARG A 30 9.24 18.63 9.00
N ARG A 31 10.00 17.54 8.98
CA ARG A 31 10.83 17.16 10.13
C ARG A 31 11.95 18.21 10.30
N PRO A 32 12.17 18.76 11.51
CA PRO A 32 13.22 19.76 11.75
C PRO A 32 14.59 19.29 11.25
N GLY A 33 15.32 20.19 10.58
CA GLY A 33 16.63 19.90 10.00
C GLY A 33 16.61 19.10 8.69
N LEU A 34 15.44 18.64 8.22
CA LEU A 34 15.32 17.88 6.98
C LEU A 34 14.54 18.66 5.92
N ARG A 35 14.94 18.45 4.66
CA ARG A 35 14.25 18.95 3.48
C ARG A 35 13.72 17.76 2.68
N PRO A 36 12.40 17.63 2.47
CA PRO A 36 11.88 16.58 1.60
C PRO A 36 12.32 16.84 0.15
N VAL A 37 12.87 15.80 -0.48
CA VAL A 37 13.28 15.84 -1.89
C VAL A 37 12.23 15.14 -2.76
N ALA A 38 11.73 14.00 -2.29
CA ALA A 38 10.63 13.29 -2.93
C ALA A 38 9.83 12.49 -1.89
N ALA A 39 8.57 12.21 -2.20
CA ALA A 39 7.71 11.28 -1.47
C ALA A 39 6.97 10.37 -2.47
N PHE A 40 6.93 9.07 -2.13
CA PHE A 40 6.09 8.09 -2.80
C PHE A 40 5.01 7.65 -1.82
N LEU A 41 3.75 7.87 -2.20
CA LEU A 41 2.62 7.80 -1.30
C LEU A 41 1.50 6.95 -1.88
N HIS A 42 0.76 6.28 -1.00
CA HIS A 42 -0.52 5.66 -1.33
C HIS A 42 -1.68 6.55 -0.87
N ALA A 43 -2.76 6.56 -1.63
CA ALA A 43 -4.02 7.18 -1.24
C ALA A 43 -5.21 6.36 -1.72
N GLU A 44 -6.39 6.60 -1.14
CA GLU A 44 -7.61 5.92 -1.55
C GLU A 44 -8.06 6.37 -2.96
N ILE A 45 -8.71 5.47 -3.70
CA ILE A 45 -9.19 5.76 -5.06
C ILE A 45 -10.19 6.94 -5.11
N LYS A 46 -10.94 7.17 -4.03
CA LYS A 46 -11.91 8.27 -3.93
C LYS A 46 -11.25 9.66 -4.01
N ASP A 47 -9.96 9.76 -3.70
CA ASP A 47 -9.20 11.01 -3.70
C ASP A 47 -8.60 11.36 -5.07
N GLU A 48 -8.82 10.54 -6.11
CA GLU A 48 -8.12 10.66 -7.40
C GLU A 48 -8.24 12.04 -8.02
N GLN A 49 -9.47 12.54 -8.13
CA GLN A 49 -9.73 13.84 -8.74
C GLN A 49 -9.05 14.98 -7.98
N ARG A 50 -9.03 14.91 -6.64
CA ARG A 50 -8.37 15.90 -5.81
C ARG A 50 -6.86 15.84 -5.98
N LEU A 51 -6.25 14.66 -5.87
CA LEU A 51 -4.81 14.49 -5.98
C LEU A 51 -4.26 14.80 -7.38
N ARG A 52 -5.02 14.52 -8.45
CA ARG A 52 -4.64 14.92 -9.82
C ARG A 52 -4.56 16.42 -10.03
N ARG A 53 -5.23 17.22 -9.20
CA ARG A 53 -5.12 18.70 -9.22
C ARG A 53 -3.94 19.21 -8.40
N GLU A 54 -3.53 18.45 -7.38
CA GLU A 54 -2.49 18.86 -6.41
C GLU A 54 -1.07 18.36 -6.79
N PHE A 55 -1.00 17.25 -7.52
CA PHE A 55 0.24 16.55 -7.88
C PHE A 55 0.28 16.26 -9.38
N ALA A 56 1.43 16.45 -10.00
CA ALA A 56 1.67 16.21 -11.41
C ALA A 56 1.63 14.72 -11.77
N ARG A 57 1.95 13.83 -10.82
CA ARG A 57 2.10 12.38 -11.06
C ARG A 57 1.26 11.56 -10.10
N VAL A 58 0.07 11.19 -10.55
CA VAL A 58 -0.87 10.31 -9.85
C VAL A 58 -1.30 9.16 -10.77
N HIS A 59 -1.11 7.92 -10.31
CA HIS A 59 -1.44 6.71 -11.05
C HIS A 59 -2.36 5.80 -10.24
N VAL A 60 -3.35 5.19 -10.92
CA VAL A 60 -4.20 4.17 -10.32
C VAL A 60 -3.45 2.84 -10.33
N CYS A 61 -3.26 2.24 -9.15
CA CYS A 61 -2.77 0.87 -8.99
C CYS A 61 -3.96 -0.09 -8.91
N ARG A 62 -3.93 -1.14 -9.73
CA ARG A 62 -4.86 -2.27 -9.65
C ARG A 62 -4.17 -3.43 -8.95
N ARG A 63 -4.54 -3.68 -7.69
CA ARG A 63 -3.91 -4.74 -6.88
C ARG A 63 -4.53 -6.08 -7.20
N PHE A 64 -3.69 -7.04 -7.55
CA PHE A 64 -4.07 -8.43 -7.71
C PHE A 64 -3.61 -9.23 -6.49
N SER A 65 -4.53 -9.93 -5.83
CA SER A 65 -4.23 -10.78 -4.68
C SER A 65 -4.86 -12.16 -4.84
N MET A 66 -4.29 -13.12 -4.11
CA MET A 66 -4.81 -14.48 -4.05
C MET A 66 -5.15 -14.78 -2.60
N ARG A 67 -6.39 -15.21 -2.34
CA ARG A 67 -6.78 -15.67 -1.01
C ARG A 67 -6.04 -16.96 -0.71
N LEU A 68 -5.25 -16.95 0.37
CA LEU A 68 -4.65 -18.16 0.91
C LEU A 68 -5.71 -18.92 1.69
N ARG A 69 -5.75 -20.25 1.51
CA ARG A 69 -6.48 -21.10 2.46
C ARG A 69 -5.71 -21.07 3.79
N PRO A 70 -6.39 -21.07 4.94
CA PRO A 70 -5.73 -21.26 6.23
C PRO A 70 -4.89 -22.54 6.16
N ALA A 71 -3.69 -22.52 6.73
CA ALA A 71 -2.95 -23.75 6.94
C ALA A 71 -3.80 -24.63 7.87
N GLU A 72 -4.09 -25.87 7.46
CA GLU A 72 -4.60 -26.87 8.39
C GLU A 72 -3.55 -27.01 9.48
N GLN A 73 -3.94 -26.63 10.71
CA GLN A 73 -3.10 -26.80 11.87
C GLN A 73 -2.82 -28.30 11.99
N ASP A 74 -1.55 -28.66 11.86
CA ASP A 74 -1.01 -29.99 12.04
C ASP A 74 -1.38 -30.46 13.46
N ARG A 75 -2.53 -31.13 13.60
CA ARG A 75 -2.93 -31.72 14.88
C ARG A 75 -2.04 -32.94 15.09
N PRO A 76 -1.21 -33.00 16.14
CA PRO A 76 -0.56 -34.25 16.47
C PRO A 76 -1.64 -35.28 16.82
N GLN A 77 -1.68 -36.39 16.08
CA GLN A 77 -2.49 -37.56 16.41
C GLN A 77 -2.11 -38.02 17.83
N GLU A 78 -3.05 -37.97 18.76
CA GLU A 78 -2.91 -38.63 20.06
C GLU A 78 -2.63 -40.11 19.82
N ARG A 79 -1.45 -40.56 20.25
CA ARG A 79 -1.14 -41.99 20.33
C ARG A 79 -2.09 -42.61 21.35
N LEU A 80 -3.05 -43.39 20.87
CA LEU A 80 -3.76 -44.36 21.69
C LEU A 80 -2.71 -45.35 22.23
N SER A 81 -2.32 -45.17 23.49
CA SER A 81 -1.70 -46.22 24.29
C SER A 81 -2.81 -47.16 24.77
N GLU A 82 -3.00 -48.27 24.05
CA GLU A 82 -3.64 -49.45 24.62
C GLU A 82 -2.73 -50.00 25.72
N GLY A 83 -3.17 -49.88 26.97
CA GLY A 83 -2.56 -50.55 28.12
C GLY A 83 -3.46 -51.71 28.53
N GLY A 84 -2.94 -52.94 28.36
CA GLY A 84 -3.50 -54.16 28.93
C GLY A 84 -3.00 -54.46 30.33
#